data_AF-A0A8W7PJA3-F1
#
_entry.id   AF-A0A8W7PJA3-F1
#
_cell.length_a   1.000
_cell.length_b   1.000
_cell.length_c   1.000
_cell.angle_alpha   90.00
_cell.angle_beta   90.00
_cell.angle_gamma   90.00
#
_symmetry.space_group_name_H-M   'P 1'
#
loop_
_entity.id
_entity.type
_entity.pdbx_description
1 polymer ?
#
loop_
_entity_poly.entity_id
_entity_poly.type
_entity_poly.pdbx_seq_one_letter_code
_entity_poly.pdbx_strand_id
1 'polypeptide(L)'
;MTTGEGGMVVSKNKDIIARCKIMRLHGISRDAFDRYVSKTPAWYYEVVAPGFKYNMPDTAAAMGIHQLKKIAAFQQKRELMAARFDRELADLPLILPARPGDAAGQHAWHLYPVRIKPEAGISRDDFILRMAEKGIGCSVHFIPLHRQPVWRDGYQLERSAFPVADAAFEAEVTLPLYTRMSDDDQTRVIAAGSRDSRRMSQQRDSGLGQSPALLPPCCRPPGAGSPLLKRLFDLIAASAGLLLLAGPLLLVALWIKLDSPGPVFFRQVRVGRGGMLFRIHKFRTMQVNTEVQGQLTVGADSRVTGAGRFLRKSKLDELPQLLDVLFGDMSLVGPRPEVPKYVAHYPEDVRDIVLSVRPGITDWASIRMIDENEILGRAADPERAYIEQVLPEKLGYYVRYAQTHSLLEDIRIIFATLLKIVLR
;
A
#
# COMPACT_ATOMS: atom_id res chain seq x y z
N MET A 1 12.31 20.06 2.83
CA MET A 1 12.30 20.06 4.32
C MET A 1 11.15 19.17 4.78
N THR A 2 11.29 18.50 5.92
CA THR A 2 10.19 17.76 6.56
C THR A 2 10.24 17.95 8.08
N THR A 3 9.08 17.92 8.73
CA THR A 3 8.92 17.94 10.19
C THR A 3 8.27 16.65 10.72
N GLY A 4 8.30 15.58 9.91
CA GLY A 4 7.43 14.41 10.10
C GLY A 4 6.06 14.71 9.51
N GLU A 5 5.28 15.51 10.23
CA GLU A 5 4.03 16.14 9.77
C GLU A 5 4.09 17.64 10.11
N GLY A 6 3.49 18.50 9.29
CA GLY A 6 3.42 19.93 9.60
C GLY A 6 3.27 20.86 8.40
N GLY A 7 3.08 22.14 8.72
CA GLY A 7 2.94 23.22 7.75
C GLY A 7 3.08 24.57 8.42
N MET A 8 3.12 25.63 7.61
CA MET A 8 3.24 27.00 8.09
C MET A 8 2.37 27.93 7.24
N VAL A 9 1.66 28.82 7.91
CA VAL A 9 0.99 29.96 7.26
C VAL A 9 1.92 31.16 7.37
N VAL A 10 2.18 31.81 6.25
CA VAL A 10 3.01 33.02 6.17
C VAL A 10 2.16 34.14 5.58
N SER A 11 2.17 35.30 6.22
CA SER A 11 1.42 36.48 5.75
C SER A 11 2.15 37.75 6.17
N LYS A 12 2.10 38.77 5.31
CA LYS A 12 2.55 40.13 5.65
C LYS A 12 1.53 40.86 6.55
N ASN A 13 0.27 40.41 6.55
CA ASN A 13 -0.79 40.99 7.37
C ASN A 13 -0.77 40.40 8.79
N LYS A 14 -0.47 41.24 9.78
CA LYS A 14 -0.35 40.85 11.19
C LYS A 14 -1.68 40.39 11.79
N ASP A 15 -2.80 40.93 11.34
CA ASP A 15 -4.14 40.56 11.84
C ASP A 15 -4.52 39.14 11.41
N ILE A 16 -4.15 38.75 10.18
CA ILE A 16 -4.30 37.37 9.71
C ILE A 16 -3.47 36.42 10.59
N ILE A 17 -2.21 36.77 10.87
CA ILE A 17 -1.35 35.95 11.72
C ILE A 17 -1.91 35.86 13.15
N ALA A 18 -2.37 36.97 13.73
CA ALA A 18 -3.00 36.98 15.05
C ALA A 18 -4.24 36.08 15.07
N ARG A 19 -5.09 36.16 14.04
CA ARG A 19 -6.26 35.28 13.89
C ARG A 19 -5.85 33.81 13.77
N CYS A 20 -4.85 33.47 12.97
CA CYS A 20 -4.33 32.11 12.85
C CYS A 20 -3.82 31.56 14.19
N LYS A 21 -3.14 32.38 15.01
CA LYS A 21 -2.66 31.98 16.34
C LYS A 21 -3.80 31.62 17.29
N ILE A 22 -4.89 32.37 17.27
CA ILE A 22 -6.11 32.08 18.04
C ILE A 22 -6.77 30.80 17.51
N MET A 23 -6.99 30.73 16.20
CA MET A 23 -7.73 29.62 15.57
C MET A 23 -6.99 28.28 15.62
N ARG A 24 -5.66 28.24 15.70
CA ARG A 24 -4.93 26.95 15.76
C ARG A 24 -5.04 26.23 17.11
N LEU A 25 -5.48 26.93 18.16
CA LEU A 25 -5.50 26.40 19.53
C LEU A 25 -6.83 26.73 20.23
N HIS A 26 -7.89 26.07 19.79
CA HIS A 26 -9.25 26.10 20.34
C HIS A 26 -9.91 27.48 20.39
N GLY A 27 -9.32 28.51 19.76
CA GLY A 27 -9.85 29.87 19.78
C GLY A 27 -9.56 30.63 21.06
N ILE A 28 -8.54 30.19 21.81
CA ILE A 28 -8.12 30.81 23.06
C ILE A 28 -7.50 32.19 22.78
N SER A 29 -7.93 33.22 23.51
CA SER A 29 -7.54 34.62 23.30
C SER A 29 -6.07 34.93 23.58
N ARG A 30 -5.38 34.08 24.33
CA ARG A 30 -3.95 34.21 24.68
C ARG A 30 -3.12 33.12 24.01
N ASP A 31 -1.96 33.50 23.48
CA ASP A 31 -1.02 32.50 22.94
C ASP A 31 -0.46 31.67 24.10
N ALA A 32 -0.35 30.36 23.89
CA ALA A 32 0.20 29.45 24.89
C ALA A 32 1.66 29.80 25.24
N PHE A 33 2.41 30.38 24.30
CA PHE A 33 3.79 30.78 24.54
C PHE A 33 3.90 31.90 25.59
N ASP A 34 2.95 32.83 25.63
CA ASP A 34 2.96 33.96 26.56
C ASP A 34 2.91 33.51 28.03
N ARG A 35 2.40 32.29 28.29
CA ARG A 35 2.37 31.68 29.63
C ARG A 35 3.76 31.39 30.19
N TYR A 36 4.76 31.19 29.33
CA TYR A 36 6.13 30.90 29.72
C TYR A 36 7.00 32.15 29.85
N VAL A 37 6.48 33.33 29.45
CA VAL A 37 7.23 34.60 29.44
C VAL A 37 6.62 35.65 30.39
N SER A 38 5.32 35.53 30.71
CA SER A 38 4.61 36.45 31.61
C SER A 38 4.93 36.21 33.09
N LYS A 39 5.17 37.30 33.84
CA LYS A 39 5.34 37.28 35.31
C LYS A 39 4.01 37.20 36.08
N THR A 40 2.88 37.40 35.41
CA THR A 40 1.54 37.37 36.02
C THR A 40 0.90 36.00 35.79
N PRO A 41 0.26 35.38 36.81
CA PRO A 41 -0.35 34.05 36.68
C PRO A 41 -1.33 33.97 35.50
N ALA A 42 -0.98 33.16 34.50
CA ALA A 42 -1.67 33.11 33.19
C ALA A 42 -2.77 32.04 33.13
N TRP A 43 -3.46 31.78 34.24
CA TRP A 43 -4.51 30.76 34.29
C TRP A 43 -5.79 31.23 33.58
N TYR A 44 -6.11 32.52 33.63
CA TYR A 44 -7.30 33.07 32.99
C TYR A 44 -7.10 33.23 31.48
N TYR A 45 -8.04 32.70 30.72
CA TYR A 45 -8.16 32.87 29.28
C TYR A 45 -9.64 32.79 28.86
N GLU A 46 -9.95 33.33 27.69
CA GLU A 46 -11.28 33.25 27.09
C GLU A 46 -11.21 32.49 25.77
N VAL A 47 -12.30 31.82 25.40
CA VAL A 47 -12.47 31.25 24.06
C VAL A 47 -13.28 32.25 23.24
N VAL A 48 -12.60 33.00 22.36
CA VAL A 48 -13.19 34.11 21.59
C VAL A 48 -13.66 33.70 20.20
N ALA A 49 -13.44 32.43 19.82
CA ALA A 49 -13.87 31.85 18.56
C ALA A 49 -13.93 30.32 18.66
N PRO A 50 -14.73 29.64 17.80
CA PRO A 50 -14.67 28.19 17.68
C PRO A 50 -13.41 27.76 16.92
N GLY A 51 -12.26 27.78 17.60
CA GLY A 51 -10.99 27.39 16.99
C GLY A 51 -10.76 25.89 16.94
N PHE A 52 -9.66 25.50 16.31
CA PHE A 52 -9.28 24.12 16.01
C PHE A 52 -8.05 23.67 16.82
N LYS A 53 -7.56 22.46 16.57
CA LYS A 53 -6.36 21.91 17.19
C LYS A 53 -5.27 21.61 16.15
N TYR A 54 -4.50 22.64 15.79
CA TYR A 54 -3.49 22.60 14.71
C TYR A 54 -2.11 23.10 15.14
N ASN A 55 -1.84 23.24 16.44
CA ASN A 55 -0.52 23.68 16.90
C ASN A 55 0.55 22.61 16.60
N MET A 56 1.73 23.07 16.15
CA MET A 56 2.89 22.22 15.94
C MET A 56 3.53 21.86 17.28
N PRO A 57 3.88 20.59 17.54
CA PRO A 57 4.66 20.22 18.72
C PRO A 57 6.14 20.56 18.55
N ASP A 58 6.82 20.85 19.67
CA ASP A 58 8.25 21.22 19.68
C ASP A 58 9.16 20.15 19.07
N THR A 59 8.78 18.87 19.15
CA THR A 59 9.52 17.77 18.51
C THR A 59 9.53 17.89 16.99
N ALA A 60 8.40 18.25 16.37
CA ALA A 60 8.30 18.50 14.93
C ALA A 60 9.05 19.79 14.55
N ALA A 61 8.95 20.84 15.38
CA ALA A 61 9.69 22.08 15.18
C ALA A 61 11.21 21.87 15.25
N ALA A 62 11.69 21.04 16.19
CA ALA A 62 13.10 20.69 16.34
C ALA A 62 13.66 20.01 15.08
N MET A 63 12.91 19.08 14.47
CA MET A 63 13.28 18.53 13.16
C MET A 63 13.34 19.63 12.09
N GLY A 64 12.35 20.50 12.06
CA GLY A 64 12.22 21.60 11.11
C GLY A 64 13.42 22.55 11.12
N ILE A 65 13.85 23.03 12.29
CA ILE A 65 14.98 23.97 12.39
C ILE A 65 16.30 23.36 11.88
N HIS A 66 16.52 22.06 12.05
CA HIS A 66 17.71 21.38 11.53
C HIS A 66 17.62 21.10 10.02
N GLN A 67 16.41 20.88 9.51
CA GLN A 67 16.16 20.73 8.08
C GLN A 67 16.25 22.06 7.34
N LEU A 68 15.82 23.16 7.96
CA LEU A 68 15.86 24.50 7.39
C LEU A 68 17.30 24.94 7.10
N LYS A 69 18.24 24.60 7.99
CA LYS A 69 19.68 24.82 7.78
C LYS A 69 20.25 24.14 6.53
N LYS A 70 19.58 23.09 6.03
CA LYS A 70 20.01 22.28 4.88
C LYS A 70 19.26 22.62 3.59
N ILE A 71 18.32 23.58 3.63
CA ILE A 71 17.36 23.79 2.53
C ILE A 71 18.04 24.21 1.23
N ALA A 72 19.06 25.07 1.30
CA ALA A 72 19.81 25.51 0.13
C ALA A 72 20.56 24.35 -0.54
N ALA A 73 21.28 23.54 0.25
CA ALA A 73 21.98 22.35 -0.26
C ALA A 73 21.01 21.32 -0.87
N PHE A 74 19.84 21.13 -0.25
CA PHE A 74 18.82 20.24 -0.79
C PHE A 74 18.22 20.74 -2.10
N GLN A 75 17.94 22.03 -2.21
CA GLN A 75 17.44 22.63 -3.44
C GLN A 75 18.50 22.49 -4.54
N GLN A 76 19.76 22.84 -4.28
CA GLN A 76 20.84 22.76 -5.25
C GLN A 76 21.04 21.32 -5.77
N LYS A 77 21.04 20.34 -4.87
CA LYS A 77 21.14 18.92 -5.28
C LYS A 77 19.96 18.51 -6.17
N ARG A 78 18.73 18.91 -5.84
CA ARG A 78 17.54 18.58 -6.64
C ARG A 78 17.57 19.25 -8.00
N GLU A 79 18.07 20.46 -8.09
CA GLU A 79 18.24 21.20 -9.35
C GLU A 79 19.26 20.52 -10.27
N LEU A 80 20.41 20.09 -9.73
CA LEU A 80 21.40 19.30 -10.48
C LEU A 80 20.82 17.98 -10.99
N MET A 81 20.09 17.26 -10.13
CA MET A 81 19.41 16.03 -10.52
C MET A 81 18.35 16.28 -11.61
N ALA A 82 17.53 17.31 -11.46
CA ALA A 82 16.52 17.68 -12.47
C ALA A 82 17.16 18.03 -13.81
N ALA A 83 18.24 18.82 -13.80
CA ALA A 83 18.98 19.15 -15.02
C ALA A 83 19.58 17.92 -15.71
N ARG A 84 20.03 16.92 -14.93
CA ARG A 84 20.48 15.63 -15.48
C ARG A 84 19.33 14.86 -16.12
N PHE A 85 18.17 14.76 -15.45
CA PHE A 85 17.02 14.12 -16.07
C PHE A 85 16.60 14.83 -17.36
N ASP A 86 16.59 16.16 -17.40
CA ASP A 86 16.21 16.90 -18.60
C ASP A 86 17.11 16.56 -19.77
N ARG A 87 18.43 16.54 -19.55
CA ARG A 87 19.40 16.21 -20.59
C ARG A 87 19.26 14.76 -21.08
N GLU A 88 19.13 13.81 -20.15
CA GLU A 88 19.21 12.38 -20.48
C GLU A 88 17.87 11.81 -20.99
N LEU A 89 16.76 12.50 -20.72
CA LEU A 89 15.42 12.11 -21.17
C LEU A 89 14.90 12.96 -22.34
N ALA A 90 15.67 13.96 -22.82
CA ALA A 90 15.26 14.90 -23.87
C ALA A 90 14.80 14.22 -25.16
N ASP A 91 15.49 13.16 -25.59
CA ASP A 91 15.24 12.47 -26.85
C ASP A 91 14.15 11.40 -26.77
N LEU A 92 13.54 11.23 -25.59
CA LEU A 92 12.46 10.27 -25.40
C LEU A 92 11.10 10.90 -25.77
N PRO A 93 10.08 10.12 -26.17
CA PRO A 93 8.69 10.53 -26.37
C PRO A 93 8.00 10.89 -25.05
N LEU A 94 8.58 11.84 -24.32
CA LEU A 94 8.12 12.36 -23.04
C LEU A 94 7.96 13.87 -23.14
N ILE A 95 7.01 14.40 -22.39
CA ILE A 95 6.96 15.83 -22.05
C ILE A 95 7.61 15.97 -20.68
N LEU A 96 8.72 16.69 -20.63
CA LEU A 96 9.48 16.96 -19.42
C LEU A 96 8.81 18.07 -18.58
N PRO A 97 9.16 18.21 -17.28
CA PRO A 97 8.65 19.29 -16.45
C PRO A 97 8.90 20.67 -17.08
N ALA A 98 7.91 21.55 -16.98
CA ALA A 98 8.09 22.94 -17.41
C ALA A 98 9.19 23.62 -16.58
N ARG A 99 10.04 24.41 -17.24
CA ARG A 99 11.05 25.22 -16.56
C ARG A 99 10.42 26.49 -15.99
N PRO A 100 10.87 26.95 -14.81
CA PRO A 100 10.48 28.26 -14.30
C PRO A 100 10.92 29.32 -15.33
N GLY A 101 10.01 30.24 -15.69
CA GLY A 101 10.39 31.42 -16.48
C GLY A 101 11.27 32.38 -15.67
N ASP A 102 11.90 33.34 -16.34
CA ASP A 102 12.88 34.26 -15.71
C ASP A 102 12.32 35.05 -14.52
N ALA A 103 11.01 35.25 -14.46
CA ALA A 103 10.32 35.94 -13.37
C ALA A 103 9.90 35.04 -12.19
N ALA A 104 10.01 33.70 -12.31
CA ALA A 104 9.40 32.74 -11.39
C ALA A 104 10.24 32.40 -10.14
N GLY A 105 11.43 32.99 -10.00
CA GLY A 105 12.36 32.68 -8.91
C GLY A 105 12.91 31.25 -8.98
N GLN A 106 13.45 30.77 -7.87
CA GLN A 106 14.09 29.46 -7.81
C GLN A 106 13.07 28.34 -7.59
N HIS A 107 13.01 27.37 -8.50
CA HIS A 107 12.15 26.19 -8.34
C HIS A 107 12.72 25.22 -7.30
N ALA A 108 11.84 24.68 -6.45
CA ALA A 108 12.24 23.80 -5.34
C ALA A 108 12.56 22.36 -5.78
N TRP A 109 12.12 21.97 -6.98
CA TRP A 109 12.29 20.63 -7.55
C TRP A 109 11.86 19.51 -6.58
N HIS A 110 10.64 19.66 -6.05
CA HIS A 110 10.08 18.69 -5.11
C HIS A 110 9.80 17.34 -5.80
N LEU A 111 9.22 17.40 -7.00
CA LEU A 111 8.85 16.25 -7.83
C LEU A 111 9.46 16.42 -9.24
N TYR A 112 9.57 15.31 -9.95
CA TYR A 112 9.94 15.28 -11.37
C TYR A 112 8.86 14.58 -12.20
N PRO A 113 7.73 15.26 -12.48
CA PRO A 113 6.64 14.70 -13.29
C PRO A 113 6.97 14.76 -14.78
N VAL A 114 6.88 13.63 -15.47
CA VAL A 114 6.94 13.53 -16.93
C VAL A 114 5.58 13.09 -17.45
N ARG A 115 5.22 13.46 -18.68
CA ARG A 115 4.03 12.92 -19.35
C ARG A 115 4.43 12.09 -20.55
N ILE A 116 3.95 10.87 -20.63
CA ILE A 116 4.22 9.95 -21.74
C ILE A 116 3.43 10.42 -22.96
N LYS A 117 4.12 10.63 -24.09
CA LYS A 117 3.44 11.00 -25.33
C LYS A 117 2.87 9.74 -26.01
N PRO A 118 1.76 9.85 -26.76
CA PRO A 118 1.14 8.70 -27.43
C PRO A 118 2.10 7.91 -28.33
N GLU A 119 3.03 8.58 -29.00
CA GLU A 119 4.04 7.96 -29.85
C GLU A 119 5.01 7.03 -29.10
N ALA A 120 5.07 7.11 -27.77
CA ALA A 120 5.81 6.15 -26.96
C ALA A 120 5.30 4.72 -27.18
N GLY A 121 4.00 4.51 -27.38
CA GLY A 121 3.43 3.17 -27.56
C GLY A 121 3.33 2.35 -26.27
N ILE A 122 3.26 3.02 -25.11
CA ILE A 122 2.97 2.42 -23.81
C ILE A 122 2.01 3.31 -23.04
N SER A 123 1.08 2.69 -22.31
CA SER A 123 0.23 3.42 -21.39
C SER A 123 1.06 3.92 -20.20
N ARG A 124 0.59 4.97 -19.53
CA ARG A 124 1.17 5.43 -18.27
C ARG A 124 1.25 4.31 -17.23
N ASP A 125 0.17 3.55 -17.09
CA ASP A 125 0.06 2.49 -16.08
C ASP A 125 1.06 1.35 -16.37
N ASP A 126 1.19 0.92 -17.62
CA ASP A 126 2.19 -0.08 -18.03
C ASP A 126 3.62 0.38 -17.80
N PHE A 127 3.91 1.66 -18.06
CA PHE A 127 5.23 2.23 -17.77
C PHE A 127 5.56 2.14 -16.28
N ILE A 128 4.59 2.48 -15.41
CA ILE A 128 4.77 2.36 -13.96
C ILE A 128 5.03 0.91 -13.54
N LEU A 129 4.27 -0.05 -14.10
CA LEU A 129 4.46 -1.47 -13.81
C LEU A 129 5.87 -1.96 -14.20
N ARG A 130 6.36 -1.61 -15.40
CA ARG A 130 7.71 -1.97 -15.85
C ARG A 130 8.82 -1.33 -15.01
N MET A 131 8.61 -0.09 -14.56
CA MET A 131 9.53 0.55 -13.64
C MET A 131 9.55 -0.18 -12.28
N ALA A 132 8.38 -0.60 -11.78
CA ALA A 132 8.25 -1.35 -10.54
C ALA A 132 8.91 -2.75 -10.61
N GLU A 133 8.80 -3.47 -11.74
CA GLU A 133 9.51 -4.73 -11.99
C GLU A 133 11.03 -4.57 -11.87
N LYS A 134 11.54 -3.40 -12.27
CA LYS A 134 12.94 -3.02 -12.14
C LYS A 134 13.28 -2.47 -10.76
N GLY A 135 12.37 -2.55 -9.79
CA GLY A 135 12.54 -2.05 -8.42
C GLY A 135 12.58 -0.51 -8.31
N ILE A 136 11.98 0.21 -9.26
CA ILE A 136 11.92 1.67 -9.29
C ILE A 136 10.49 2.14 -9.00
N GLY A 137 10.29 2.73 -7.83
CA GLY A 137 9.00 3.29 -7.44
C GLY A 137 8.70 4.57 -8.20
N CYS A 138 7.62 4.56 -8.98
CA CYS A 138 7.03 5.74 -9.60
C CYS A 138 5.71 6.10 -8.91
N SER A 139 5.23 7.32 -9.13
CA SER A 139 3.95 7.79 -8.59
C SER A 139 3.22 8.66 -9.62
N VAL A 140 2.04 9.18 -9.28
CA VAL A 140 1.19 10.02 -10.14
C VAL A 140 0.69 11.21 -9.31
N HIS A 141 0.88 12.43 -9.80
CA HIS A 141 0.59 13.66 -9.06
C HIS A 141 -0.23 14.64 -9.92
N PHE A 142 -1.54 14.44 -10.08
CA PHE A 142 -2.42 13.65 -9.21
C PHE A 142 -3.62 13.11 -9.98
N ILE A 143 -4.37 12.19 -9.36
CA ILE A 143 -5.73 11.88 -9.80
C ILE A 143 -6.57 13.18 -9.66
N PRO A 144 -7.19 13.69 -10.74
CA PRO A 144 -7.95 14.93 -10.68
C PRO A 144 -9.11 14.87 -9.69
N LEU A 145 -9.39 15.99 -9.02
CA LEU A 145 -10.42 16.05 -7.97
C LEU A 145 -11.81 15.67 -8.50
N HIS A 146 -12.15 16.04 -9.74
CA HIS A 146 -13.44 15.69 -10.34
C HIS A 146 -13.60 14.19 -10.63
N ARG A 147 -12.53 13.38 -10.58
CA ARG A 147 -12.62 11.91 -10.64
C ARG A 147 -12.83 11.28 -9.27
N GLN A 148 -12.51 12.00 -8.19
CA GLN A 148 -12.56 11.50 -6.83
C GLN A 148 -13.99 11.54 -6.29
N PRO A 149 -14.53 10.45 -5.70
CA PRO A 149 -15.96 10.34 -5.38
C PRO A 149 -16.53 11.49 -4.54
N VAL A 150 -15.81 11.97 -3.53
CA VAL A 150 -16.33 13.04 -2.65
C VAL A 150 -16.58 14.36 -3.38
N TRP A 151 -15.79 14.69 -4.40
CA TRP A 151 -16.01 15.90 -5.21
C TRP A 151 -16.91 15.62 -6.40
N ARG A 152 -16.70 14.49 -7.10
CA ARG A 152 -17.51 14.08 -8.24
C ARG A 152 -18.98 13.98 -7.88
N ASP A 153 -19.30 13.22 -6.82
CA ASP A 153 -20.68 12.95 -6.45
C ASP A 153 -21.28 14.12 -5.66
N GLY A 154 -20.45 14.77 -4.81
CA GLY A 154 -20.87 15.90 -3.99
C GLY A 154 -21.19 17.16 -4.79
N TYR A 155 -20.52 17.37 -5.92
CA TYR A 155 -20.73 18.53 -6.80
C TYR A 155 -21.21 18.15 -8.21
N GLN A 156 -21.54 16.88 -8.47
CA GLN A 156 -22.01 16.36 -9.77
C GLN A 156 -21.07 16.74 -10.93
N LEU A 157 -19.77 16.50 -10.73
CA LEU A 157 -18.75 16.89 -11.70
C LEU A 157 -18.59 15.83 -12.80
N GLU A 158 -18.59 16.27 -14.05
CA GLU A 158 -18.37 15.43 -15.22
C GLU A 158 -16.93 15.50 -15.72
N ARG A 159 -16.41 14.38 -16.26
CA ARG A 159 -15.03 14.33 -16.81
C ARG A 159 -14.84 15.27 -17.99
N SER A 160 -15.86 15.38 -18.85
CA SER A 160 -15.85 16.26 -20.02
C SER A 160 -15.69 17.73 -19.66
N ALA A 161 -15.96 18.13 -18.42
CA ALA A 161 -15.76 19.51 -17.96
C ALA A 161 -14.29 19.85 -17.71
N PHE A 162 -13.41 18.85 -17.53
CA PHE A 162 -12.00 19.05 -17.18
C PHE A 162 -11.03 18.25 -18.08
N PRO A 163 -11.15 18.39 -19.42
CA PRO A 163 -10.45 17.52 -20.37
C PRO A 163 -8.92 17.66 -20.30
N VAL A 164 -8.41 18.85 -19.99
CA VAL A 164 -6.97 19.10 -19.88
C VAL A 164 -6.38 18.41 -18.65
N ALA A 165 -7.09 18.44 -17.52
CA ALA A 165 -6.64 17.80 -16.29
C ALA A 165 -6.67 16.27 -16.43
N ASP A 166 -7.71 15.73 -17.09
CA ASP A 166 -7.81 14.30 -17.37
C ASP A 166 -6.70 13.83 -18.33
N ALA A 167 -6.47 14.55 -19.43
CA ALA A 167 -5.40 14.21 -20.36
C ALA A 167 -4.01 14.28 -19.71
N ALA A 168 -3.78 15.26 -18.83
CA ALA A 168 -2.53 15.33 -18.06
C ALA A 168 -2.38 14.11 -17.14
N PHE A 169 -3.42 13.79 -16.35
CA PHE A 169 -3.42 12.65 -15.45
C PHE A 169 -3.20 11.32 -16.18
N GLU A 170 -3.80 11.11 -17.35
CA GLU A 170 -3.70 9.85 -18.09
C GLU A 170 -2.31 9.60 -18.67
N ALA A 171 -1.50 10.65 -18.83
CA ALA A 171 -0.14 10.57 -19.35
C ALA A 171 0.94 10.69 -18.27
N GLU A 172 0.63 11.21 -17.08
CA GLU A 172 1.65 11.62 -16.11
C GLU A 172 2.24 10.47 -15.28
N VAL A 173 3.57 10.44 -15.19
CA VAL A 173 4.36 9.63 -14.25
C VAL A 173 5.33 10.55 -13.52
N THR A 174 5.42 10.41 -12.21
CA THR A 174 6.45 11.08 -11.40
C THR A 174 7.61 10.13 -11.14
N LEU A 175 8.80 10.53 -11.63
CA LEU A 175 10.04 9.82 -11.39
C LEU A 175 10.59 10.14 -9.98
N PRO A 176 11.29 9.20 -9.32
CA PRO A 176 11.84 9.42 -7.99
C PRO A 176 12.89 10.54 -8.01
N LEU A 177 12.69 11.52 -7.13
CA LEU A 177 13.59 12.66 -6.94
C LEU A 177 13.72 12.98 -5.45
N TYR A 178 14.81 12.54 -4.81
CA TYR A 178 15.08 12.81 -3.40
C TYR A 178 16.58 12.95 -3.11
N THR A 179 16.92 13.72 -2.07
CA THR A 179 18.31 14.15 -1.82
C THR A 179 19.26 13.04 -1.36
N ARG A 180 18.75 11.88 -0.95
CA ARG A 180 19.59 10.70 -0.63
C ARG A 180 19.94 9.86 -1.86
N MET A 181 19.29 10.10 -2.99
CA MET A 181 19.55 9.39 -4.25
C MET A 181 21.01 9.61 -4.68
N SER A 182 21.69 8.53 -5.06
CA SER A 182 23.04 8.57 -5.63
C SER A 182 22.98 8.79 -7.15
N ASP A 183 24.13 9.08 -7.75
CA ASP A 183 24.23 9.17 -9.21
C ASP A 183 23.95 7.82 -9.89
N ASP A 184 24.25 6.70 -9.24
CA ASP A 184 23.95 5.34 -9.71
C ASP A 184 22.44 5.06 -9.66
N ASP A 185 21.77 5.46 -8.57
CA ASP A 185 20.32 5.37 -8.47
C ASP A 185 19.69 6.16 -9.63
N GLN A 186 20.18 7.38 -9.89
CA GLN A 186 19.63 8.22 -10.95
C GLN A 186 19.90 7.62 -12.33
N THR A 187 21.10 7.07 -12.55
CA THR A 187 21.46 6.36 -13.78
C THR A 187 20.53 5.16 -14.01
N ARG A 188 20.23 4.39 -12.96
CA ARG A 188 19.31 3.25 -13.02
C ARG A 188 17.90 3.68 -13.45
N VAL A 189 17.40 4.80 -12.93
CA VAL A 189 16.09 5.35 -13.31
C VAL A 189 16.07 5.79 -14.78
N ILE A 190 17.10 6.52 -15.22
CA ILE A 190 17.24 6.99 -16.60
C ILE A 190 17.34 5.80 -17.57
N ALA A 191 18.17 4.81 -17.25
CA ALA A 191 18.37 3.63 -18.09
C ALA A 191 17.09 2.79 -18.20
N ALA A 192 16.34 2.66 -17.10
CA ALA A 192 15.08 1.94 -17.09
C ALA A 192 14.03 2.61 -18.00
N GLY A 193 13.87 3.93 -17.90
CA GLY A 193 12.95 4.69 -18.76
C GLY A 193 13.38 4.71 -20.24
N SER A 194 14.68 4.82 -20.50
CA SER A 194 15.23 4.90 -21.87
C SER A 194 15.18 3.56 -22.61
N ARG A 195 15.45 2.44 -21.93
CA ARG A 195 15.45 1.09 -22.55
C ARG A 195 14.05 0.63 -22.92
N ASP A 196 13.06 0.96 -22.08
CA ASP A 196 11.67 0.70 -22.44
C ASP A 196 11.31 1.57 -23.63
N SER A 197 11.65 2.86 -23.61
CA SER A 197 11.38 3.78 -24.71
C SER A 197 12.05 3.42 -26.06
N ARG A 198 13.26 2.87 -26.08
CA ARG A 198 14.01 2.56 -27.31
C ARG A 198 13.72 1.17 -27.90
N ARG A 199 13.29 0.17 -27.11
CA ARG A 199 12.80 -1.11 -27.68
C ARG A 199 11.52 -0.93 -28.50
N MET A 200 10.84 0.22 -28.34
CA MET A 200 9.53 0.51 -28.92
C MET A 200 9.58 1.03 -30.36
N SER A 201 10.70 1.60 -30.80
CA SER A 201 10.85 2.02 -32.20
C SER A 201 11.13 0.83 -33.13
N GLN A 202 11.62 -0.31 -32.61
CA GLN A 202 11.97 -1.48 -33.40
C GLN A 202 10.85 -2.52 -33.54
N GLN A 203 9.84 -2.49 -32.67
CA GLN A 203 8.78 -3.51 -32.66
C GLN A 203 7.54 -3.13 -33.51
N ARG A 204 7.57 -1.98 -34.20
CA ARG A 204 6.49 -1.54 -35.11
C ARG A 204 6.52 -2.21 -36.50
N ASP A 205 7.60 -2.90 -36.88
CA ASP A 205 7.72 -3.52 -38.21
C ASP A 205 7.29 -5.00 -38.28
N SER A 206 6.79 -5.59 -37.19
CA SER A 206 6.37 -6.99 -37.21
C SER A 206 5.09 -7.21 -36.39
N GLY A 207 3.94 -7.13 -37.05
CA GLY A 207 2.72 -7.79 -36.61
C GLY A 207 1.51 -6.87 -36.41
N LEU A 208 0.59 -6.94 -37.38
CA LEU A 208 -0.82 -6.59 -37.21
C LEU A 208 -1.42 -7.42 -36.07
N GLY A 209 -1.87 -6.76 -35.01
CA GLY A 209 -2.56 -7.39 -33.88
C GLY A 209 -3.57 -6.41 -33.29
N GLN A 210 -4.83 -6.82 -33.30
CA GLN A 210 -6.00 -6.00 -33.00
C GLN A 210 -6.01 -5.45 -31.57
N SER A 211 -6.42 -4.19 -31.43
CA SER A 211 -6.78 -3.56 -30.16
C SER A 211 -7.90 -4.37 -29.46
N PRO A 212 -7.73 -4.79 -28.20
CA PRO A 212 -8.87 -5.17 -27.39
C PRO A 212 -9.64 -3.91 -27.03
N ALA A 213 -10.95 -3.92 -27.24
CA ALA A 213 -11.84 -2.85 -26.83
C ALA A 213 -11.71 -2.60 -25.32
N LEU A 214 -11.50 -1.34 -24.96
CA LEU A 214 -11.53 -0.84 -23.60
C LEU A 214 -12.90 -1.16 -22.97
N LEU A 215 -12.91 -2.07 -22.00
CA LEU A 215 -14.08 -2.25 -21.13
C LEU A 215 -14.16 -1.07 -20.14
N PRO A 216 -15.36 -0.61 -19.79
CA PRO A 216 -15.55 0.53 -18.88
C PRO A 216 -15.11 0.19 -17.44
N PRO A 217 -14.88 1.19 -16.58
CA PRO A 217 -14.56 0.96 -15.18
C PRO A 217 -15.71 0.21 -14.51
N CYS A 218 -15.41 -1.00 -14.01
CA CYS A 218 -16.34 -1.81 -13.23
C CYS A 218 -17.01 -0.96 -12.15
N CYS A 219 -18.34 -0.83 -12.27
CA CYS A 219 -19.21 -0.36 -11.21
C CYS A 219 -18.90 -1.14 -9.92
N ARG A 220 -18.65 -0.43 -8.82
CA ARG A 220 -18.75 -1.05 -7.48
C ARG A 220 -20.17 -1.60 -7.32
N PRO A 221 -20.35 -2.84 -6.85
CA PRO A 221 -21.66 -3.27 -6.39
C PRO A 221 -22.07 -2.41 -5.18
N PRO A 222 -23.35 -2.03 -5.06
CA PRO A 222 -23.88 -1.39 -3.87
C PRO A 222 -23.96 -2.45 -2.76
N GLY A 223 -23.19 -2.30 -1.69
CA GLY A 223 -23.29 -3.20 -0.53
C GLY A 223 -22.13 -3.20 0.47
N ALA A 224 -20.96 -2.65 0.11
CA ALA A 224 -19.81 -2.63 1.02
C ALA A 224 -20.09 -1.76 2.25
N GLY A 225 -20.16 -2.38 3.44
CA GLY A 225 -20.25 -1.67 4.71
C GLY A 225 -19.09 -0.67 4.89
N SER A 226 -19.24 0.31 5.77
CA SER A 226 -18.25 1.40 5.86
C SER A 226 -16.83 0.84 6.13
N PRO A 227 -15.83 1.17 5.27
CA PRO A 227 -14.49 0.60 5.37
C PRO A 227 -13.77 0.97 6.67
N LEU A 228 -14.18 2.08 7.30
CA LEU A 228 -13.71 2.51 8.61
C LEU A 228 -14.23 1.61 9.73
N LEU A 229 -15.52 1.22 9.70
CA LEU A 229 -16.11 0.35 10.73
C LEU A 229 -15.49 -1.05 10.68
N LYS A 230 -15.29 -1.61 9.48
CA LYS A 230 -14.58 -2.90 9.32
C LYS A 230 -13.16 -2.81 9.90
N ARG A 231 -12.43 -1.73 9.61
CA ARG A 231 -11.07 -1.56 10.14
C ARG A 231 -11.04 -1.42 11.66
N LEU A 232 -11.99 -0.69 12.25
CA LEU A 232 -12.10 -0.55 13.69
C LEU A 232 -12.41 -1.90 14.35
N PHE A 233 -13.35 -2.67 13.78
CA PHE A 233 -13.65 -4.02 14.22
C PHE A 233 -12.41 -4.93 14.18
N ASP A 234 -11.69 -4.95 13.06
CA ASP A 234 -10.46 -5.74 12.90
C ASP A 234 -9.44 -5.41 14.00
N LEU A 235 -9.22 -4.13 14.29
CA LEU A 235 -8.25 -3.68 15.30
C LEU A 235 -8.67 -4.10 16.72
N ILE A 236 -9.94 -3.91 17.07
CA ILE A 236 -10.46 -4.27 18.40
C ILE A 236 -10.38 -5.78 18.59
N ALA A 237 -10.91 -6.55 17.64
CA ALA A 237 -10.97 -8.00 17.75
C ALA A 237 -9.58 -8.65 17.66
N ALA A 238 -8.66 -8.16 16.81
CA ALA A 238 -7.28 -8.65 16.80
C ALA A 238 -6.52 -8.30 18.08
N SER A 239 -6.70 -7.09 18.63
CA SER A 239 -6.07 -6.72 19.91
C SER A 239 -6.59 -7.58 21.07
N ALA A 240 -7.91 -7.79 21.15
CA ALA A 240 -8.53 -8.64 22.16
C ALA A 240 -8.05 -10.09 22.03
N GLY A 241 -7.99 -10.61 20.80
CA GLY A 241 -7.49 -11.96 20.52
C GLY A 241 -6.03 -12.14 20.93
N LEU A 242 -5.15 -11.19 20.58
CA LEU A 242 -3.74 -11.23 20.99
C LEU A 242 -3.57 -11.13 22.50
N LEU A 243 -4.33 -10.27 23.18
CA LEU A 243 -4.28 -10.15 24.63
C LEU A 243 -4.72 -11.45 25.32
N LEU A 244 -5.82 -12.05 24.86
CA LEU A 244 -6.35 -13.30 25.39
C LEU A 244 -5.40 -14.48 25.14
N LEU A 245 -4.77 -14.53 23.96
CA LEU A 245 -3.93 -15.65 23.53
C LEU A 245 -2.44 -15.43 23.82
N ALA A 246 -2.02 -14.32 24.42
CA ALA A 246 -0.62 -13.99 24.65
C ALA A 246 0.15 -15.10 25.39
N GLY A 247 -0.42 -15.62 26.49
CA GLY A 247 0.16 -16.72 27.27
C GLY A 247 0.33 -18.01 26.45
N PRO A 248 -0.75 -18.56 25.86
CA PRO A 248 -0.67 -19.72 24.97
C PRO A 248 0.30 -19.55 23.80
N LEU A 249 0.31 -18.39 23.13
CA LEU A 249 1.22 -18.11 22.02
C LEU A 249 2.69 -18.11 22.46
N LEU A 250 2.98 -17.62 23.68
CA LEU A 250 4.33 -17.67 24.25
C LEU A 250 4.77 -19.11 24.54
N LEU A 251 3.88 -19.95 25.07
CA LEU A 251 4.17 -21.38 25.29
C LEU A 251 4.44 -22.11 23.97
N VAL A 252 3.66 -21.83 22.93
CA VAL A 252 3.89 -22.35 21.58
C VAL A 252 5.24 -21.87 21.04
N ALA A 253 5.58 -20.59 21.20
CA ALA A 253 6.87 -20.05 20.77
C ALA A 253 8.06 -20.74 21.46
N LEU A 254 7.94 -21.02 22.77
CA LEU A 254 8.94 -21.77 23.53
C LEU A 254 9.04 -23.22 23.03
N TRP A 255 7.91 -23.89 22.80
CA TRP A 255 7.90 -25.25 22.29
C TRP A 255 8.58 -25.36 20.92
N ILE A 256 8.32 -24.43 20.01
CA ILE A 256 8.99 -24.37 18.68
C ILE A 256 10.50 -24.22 18.82
N LYS A 257 10.98 -23.45 19.81
CA LYS A 257 12.41 -23.26 20.08
C LYS A 257 13.08 -24.49 20.66
N LEU A 258 12.35 -25.27 21.47
CA LEU A 258 12.84 -26.53 22.02
C LEU A 258 12.82 -27.67 21.00
N ASP A 259 11.85 -27.66 20.07
CA ASP A 259 11.66 -28.72 19.06
C ASP A 259 12.71 -28.67 17.93
N SER A 260 13.18 -27.48 17.52
CA SER A 260 14.22 -27.35 16.47
C SER A 260 15.00 -26.02 16.52
N PRO A 261 16.25 -25.96 16.05
CA PRO A 261 17.05 -24.72 16.01
C PRO A 261 16.51 -23.72 14.97
N GLY A 262 16.58 -22.42 15.27
CA GLY A 262 16.19 -21.32 14.36
C GLY A 262 15.10 -20.37 14.90
N PRO A 263 14.48 -19.52 14.05
CA PRO A 263 13.50 -18.51 14.49
C PRO A 263 12.13 -19.12 14.84
N VAL A 264 11.38 -18.44 15.73
CA VAL A 264 10.00 -18.83 16.09
C VAL A 264 9.04 -18.64 14.91
N PHE A 265 9.20 -17.53 14.19
CA PHE A 265 8.32 -17.17 13.09
C PHE A 265 8.89 -17.59 11.74
N PHE A 266 8.00 -18.12 10.90
CA PHE A 266 8.18 -18.27 9.46
C PHE A 266 7.68 -17.01 8.77
N ARG A 267 8.45 -16.48 7.81
CA ARG A 267 8.21 -15.17 7.17
C ARG A 267 8.27 -15.31 5.66
N GLN A 268 7.13 -15.51 5.01
CA GLN A 268 7.02 -15.63 3.55
C GLN A 268 6.43 -14.36 2.93
N VAL A 269 6.91 -13.99 1.74
CA VAL A 269 6.35 -12.86 0.99
C VAL A 269 4.97 -13.25 0.44
N ARG A 270 4.04 -12.32 0.57
CA ARG A 270 2.65 -12.42 0.16
C ARG A 270 2.19 -11.14 -0.52
N VAL A 271 1.17 -11.27 -1.37
CA VAL A 271 0.52 -10.13 -2.02
C VAL A 271 -0.67 -9.68 -1.17
N GLY A 272 -0.67 -8.41 -0.78
CA GLY A 272 -1.74 -7.76 -0.05
C GLY A 272 -2.58 -6.83 -0.91
N ARG A 273 -3.36 -5.97 -0.25
CA ARG A 273 -4.25 -5.03 -0.94
C ARG A 273 -3.48 -4.13 -1.91
N GLY A 274 -4.01 -3.97 -3.12
CA GLY A 274 -3.43 -3.17 -4.19
C GLY A 274 -2.12 -3.75 -4.73
N GLY A 275 -1.87 -5.05 -4.56
CA GLY A 275 -0.64 -5.71 -5.02
C GLY A 275 0.57 -5.49 -4.11
N MET A 276 0.42 -4.80 -2.97
CA MET A 276 1.52 -4.49 -2.07
C MET A 276 2.09 -5.76 -1.42
N LEU A 277 3.40 -5.94 -1.51
CA LEU A 277 4.07 -7.09 -0.91
C LEU A 277 4.27 -6.89 0.60
N PHE A 278 3.95 -7.91 1.39
CA PHE A 278 4.25 -7.95 2.82
C PHE A 278 4.78 -9.33 3.24
N ARG A 279 5.39 -9.39 4.42
CA ARG A 279 5.86 -10.65 5.01
C ARG A 279 4.85 -11.11 6.06
N ILE A 280 4.26 -12.28 5.88
CA ILE A 280 3.23 -12.84 6.76
C ILE A 280 3.84 -13.42 8.04
N HIS A 281 3.18 -13.26 9.19
CA HIS A 281 3.58 -13.87 10.46
C HIS A 281 2.91 -15.24 10.59
N LYS A 282 3.70 -16.32 10.59
CA LYS A 282 3.24 -17.65 10.98
C LYS A 282 4.21 -18.26 11.96
N PHE A 283 3.75 -19.14 12.83
CA PHE A 283 4.68 -19.97 13.57
C PHE A 283 5.40 -20.91 12.62
N ARG A 284 6.68 -21.15 12.90
CA ARG A 284 7.47 -22.10 12.15
C ARG A 284 7.00 -23.52 12.46
N THR A 285 6.61 -24.23 11.41
CA THR A 285 6.17 -25.63 11.47
C THR A 285 7.08 -26.57 10.68
N MET A 286 8.11 -26.05 10.00
CA MET A 286 9.04 -26.79 9.16
C MET A 286 10.49 -26.47 9.53
N GLN A 287 11.41 -27.38 9.20
CA GLN A 287 12.85 -27.15 9.38
C GLN A 287 13.34 -25.96 8.53
N VAL A 288 14.32 -25.23 9.06
CA VAL A 288 14.88 -24.03 8.41
C VAL A 288 15.59 -24.41 7.10
N ASN A 289 15.51 -23.54 6.09
CA ASN A 289 16.11 -23.70 4.75
C ASN A 289 15.49 -24.78 3.84
N THR A 290 14.31 -25.29 4.18
CA THR A 290 13.61 -26.28 3.34
C THR A 290 12.65 -25.67 2.29
N GLU A 291 12.56 -24.35 2.24
CA GLU A 291 11.75 -23.59 1.25
C GLU A 291 12.23 -23.78 -0.20
N VAL A 292 13.50 -24.13 -0.38
CA VAL A 292 14.11 -24.42 -1.69
C VAL A 292 13.49 -25.66 -2.35
N GLN A 293 12.91 -26.56 -1.56
CA GLN A 293 12.31 -27.82 -2.03
C GLN A 293 10.84 -27.69 -2.45
N GLY A 294 10.27 -26.48 -2.45
CA GLY A 294 8.91 -26.21 -2.94
C GLY A 294 8.04 -25.48 -1.92
N GLN A 295 7.13 -24.64 -2.43
CA GLN A 295 6.27 -23.74 -1.64
C GLN A 295 4.91 -24.37 -1.25
N LEU A 296 4.51 -25.47 -1.89
CA LEU A 296 3.38 -26.29 -1.48
C LEU A 296 3.84 -27.37 -0.49
N THR A 297 2.99 -27.68 0.48
CA THR A 297 3.14 -28.90 1.28
C THR A 297 2.18 -29.94 0.74
N VAL A 298 2.66 -31.17 0.57
CA VAL A 298 1.89 -32.27 0.01
C VAL A 298 1.89 -33.41 1.03
N GLY A 299 0.71 -33.84 1.49
CA GLY A 299 0.55 -34.98 2.40
C GLY A 299 1.45 -34.96 3.66
N ALA A 300 2.10 -36.10 3.94
CA ALA A 300 3.03 -36.29 5.06
C ALA A 300 4.44 -35.82 4.68
N ASP A 301 4.64 -34.50 4.71
CA ASP A 301 5.91 -33.87 4.33
C ASP A 301 6.98 -34.04 5.42
N SER A 302 8.12 -34.66 5.06
CA SER A 302 9.24 -34.95 5.97
C SER A 302 9.93 -33.71 6.53
N ARG A 303 9.68 -32.53 5.95
CA ARG A 303 10.21 -31.23 6.40
C ARG A 303 9.51 -30.70 7.65
N VAL A 304 8.34 -31.24 8.01
CA VAL A 304 7.50 -30.75 9.13
C VAL A 304 8.03 -31.26 10.46
N THR A 305 8.17 -30.38 11.46
CA THR A 305 8.70 -30.74 12.78
C THR A 305 7.64 -31.43 13.68
N GLY A 306 8.06 -31.95 14.83
CA GLY A 306 7.16 -32.59 15.79
C GLY A 306 6.07 -31.63 16.27
N ALA A 307 6.47 -30.46 16.76
CA ALA A 307 5.55 -29.37 17.12
C ALA A 307 4.78 -28.87 15.89
N GLY A 308 5.44 -28.79 14.73
CA GLY A 308 4.85 -28.35 13.47
C GLY A 308 3.63 -29.18 13.05
N ARG A 309 3.66 -30.51 13.23
CA ARG A 309 2.52 -31.38 12.92
C ARG A 309 1.28 -31.01 13.73
N PHE A 310 1.44 -30.77 15.03
CA PHE A 310 0.34 -30.35 15.90
C PHE A 310 -0.18 -28.96 15.52
N LEU A 311 0.72 -27.99 15.32
CA LEU A 311 0.34 -26.60 15.01
C LEU A 311 -0.44 -26.48 13.70
N ARG A 312 -0.04 -27.23 12.65
CA ARG A 312 -0.74 -27.26 11.36
C ARG A 312 -2.10 -27.92 11.45
N LYS A 313 -2.23 -29.01 12.22
CA LYS A 313 -3.51 -29.72 12.41
C LYS A 313 -4.52 -28.83 13.13
N SER A 314 -4.07 -28.12 14.16
CA SER A 314 -4.89 -27.22 14.98
C SER A 314 -5.04 -25.79 14.42
N LYS A 315 -4.36 -25.46 13.32
CA LYS A 315 -4.29 -24.10 12.72
C LYS A 315 -3.74 -23.02 13.66
N LEU A 316 -3.13 -23.42 14.77
CA LEU A 316 -2.49 -22.50 15.71
C LEU A 316 -1.27 -21.82 15.08
N ASP A 317 -0.69 -22.39 14.03
CA ASP A 317 0.41 -21.79 13.28
C ASP A 317 0.05 -20.46 12.60
N GLU A 318 -1.24 -20.23 12.38
CA GLU A 318 -1.76 -19.05 11.70
C GLU A 318 -2.11 -17.89 12.65
N LEU A 319 -2.20 -18.13 13.97
CA LEU A 319 -2.59 -17.10 14.95
C LEU A 319 -1.65 -15.89 15.02
N PRO A 320 -0.32 -15.99 14.76
CA PRO A 320 0.53 -14.81 14.68
C PRO A 320 0.10 -13.78 13.61
N GLN A 321 -0.72 -14.17 12.63
CA GLN A 321 -1.29 -13.25 11.63
C GLN A 321 -2.17 -12.16 12.24
N LEU A 322 -2.64 -12.32 13.49
CA LEU A 322 -3.31 -11.23 14.21
C LEU A 322 -2.40 -9.98 14.32
N LEU A 323 -1.07 -10.14 14.35
CA LEU A 323 -0.12 -9.04 14.26
C LEU A 323 -0.18 -8.33 12.91
N ASP A 324 -0.31 -9.09 11.80
CA ASP A 324 -0.46 -8.53 10.45
C ASP A 324 -1.78 -7.75 10.30
N VAL A 325 -2.83 -8.15 11.02
CA VAL A 325 -4.08 -7.39 11.12
C VAL A 325 -3.85 -6.07 11.85
N LEU A 326 -3.13 -6.07 12.98
CA LEU A 326 -2.79 -4.83 13.69
C LEU A 326 -1.95 -3.88 12.83
N PHE A 327 -0.92 -4.38 12.14
CA PHE A 327 -0.08 -3.56 11.25
C PHE A 327 -0.82 -3.04 10.02
N GLY A 328 -1.92 -3.70 9.64
CA GLY A 328 -2.83 -3.22 8.59
C GLY A 328 -2.58 -3.81 7.20
N ASP A 329 -1.68 -4.80 7.13
CA ASP A 329 -1.44 -5.61 5.95
C ASP A 329 -2.62 -6.58 5.69
N MET A 330 -3.26 -7.06 6.77
CA MET A 330 -4.38 -8.01 6.72
C MET A 330 -5.65 -7.48 7.43
N SER A 331 -6.76 -8.19 7.22
CA SER A 331 -8.04 -8.11 7.95
C SER A 331 -8.30 -9.46 8.64
N LEU A 332 -9.25 -9.53 9.58
CA LEU A 332 -9.64 -10.82 10.15
C LEU A 332 -10.29 -11.71 9.10
N VAL A 333 -11.10 -11.11 8.23
CA VAL A 333 -11.83 -11.79 7.16
C VAL A 333 -11.55 -11.12 5.82
N GLY A 334 -11.26 -11.94 4.81
CA GLY A 334 -10.93 -11.52 3.46
C GLY A 334 -10.20 -12.59 2.68
N PRO A 335 -10.01 -12.41 1.36
CA PRO A 335 -9.32 -13.38 0.52
C PRO A 335 -7.96 -13.76 1.11
N ARG A 336 -7.65 -15.06 1.18
CA ARG A 336 -6.38 -15.51 1.72
C ARG A 336 -5.20 -14.91 0.93
N PRO A 337 -4.15 -14.39 1.59
CA PRO A 337 -3.02 -13.81 0.87
C PRO A 337 -2.22 -14.92 0.19
N GLU A 338 -2.07 -14.81 -1.13
CA GLU A 338 -1.32 -15.77 -1.95
C GLU A 338 0.12 -15.32 -2.23
N VAL A 339 0.98 -16.28 -2.60
CA VAL A 339 2.35 -15.97 -3.05
C VAL A 339 2.32 -15.24 -4.39
N PRO A 340 3.29 -14.34 -4.68
CA PRO A 340 3.36 -13.64 -5.95
C PRO A 340 3.31 -14.57 -7.18
N LYS A 341 3.91 -15.76 -7.07
CA LYS A 341 3.90 -16.80 -8.10
C LYS A 341 2.48 -17.20 -8.53
N TYR A 342 1.55 -17.41 -7.59
CA TYR A 342 0.17 -17.80 -7.93
C TYR A 342 -0.68 -16.61 -8.34
N VAL A 343 -0.44 -15.44 -7.76
CA VAL A 343 -1.13 -14.20 -8.17
C VAL A 343 -0.83 -13.85 -9.62
N ALA A 344 0.34 -14.21 -10.14
CA ALA A 344 0.69 -14.04 -11.55
C ALA A 344 -0.20 -14.87 -12.52
N HIS A 345 -0.88 -15.91 -12.02
CA HIS A 345 -1.82 -16.72 -12.81
C HIS A 345 -3.27 -16.20 -12.73
N TYR A 346 -3.53 -15.11 -12.01
CA TYR A 346 -4.89 -14.57 -11.90
C TYR A 346 -5.27 -13.88 -13.21
N PRO A 347 -6.48 -14.14 -13.75
CA PRO A 347 -7.04 -13.28 -14.79
C PRO A 347 -7.04 -11.82 -14.34
N GLU A 348 -6.71 -10.88 -15.23
CA GLU A 348 -6.47 -9.48 -14.83
C GLU A 348 -7.71 -8.82 -14.21
N ASP A 349 -8.88 -9.08 -14.78
CA ASP A 349 -10.19 -8.63 -14.31
C ASP A 349 -10.50 -9.14 -12.89
N VAL A 350 -10.15 -10.39 -12.61
CA VAL A 350 -10.33 -11.03 -11.30
C VAL A 350 -9.28 -10.51 -10.31
N ARG A 351 -8.04 -10.34 -10.75
CA ARG A 351 -6.90 -9.90 -9.91
C ARG A 351 -7.20 -8.58 -9.23
N ASP A 352 -7.68 -7.59 -10.00
CA ASP A 352 -7.94 -6.26 -9.46
C ASP A 352 -9.09 -6.25 -8.46
N ILE A 353 -10.13 -7.08 -8.70
CA ILE A 353 -11.25 -7.25 -7.77
C ILE A 353 -10.76 -7.86 -6.45
N VAL A 354 -10.02 -8.98 -6.53
CA VAL A 354 -9.54 -9.70 -5.33
C VAL A 354 -8.56 -8.84 -4.52
N LEU A 355 -7.63 -8.15 -5.20
CA LEU A 355 -6.64 -7.29 -4.54
C LEU A 355 -7.20 -5.92 -4.11
N SER A 356 -8.46 -5.59 -4.42
CA SER A 356 -9.09 -4.34 -3.97
C SER A 356 -9.38 -4.30 -2.46
N VAL A 357 -9.48 -5.47 -1.83
CA VAL A 357 -9.73 -5.63 -0.39
C VAL A 357 -8.47 -6.09 0.35
N ARG A 358 -8.43 -5.90 1.67
CA ARG A 358 -7.34 -6.48 2.47
C ARG A 358 -7.49 -8.01 2.49
N PRO A 359 -6.38 -8.75 2.36
CA PRO A 359 -6.43 -10.18 2.56
C PRO A 359 -6.82 -10.53 4.01
N GLY A 360 -7.41 -11.70 4.20
CA GLY A 360 -7.91 -12.17 5.49
C GLY A 360 -7.11 -13.31 6.09
N ILE A 361 -7.22 -13.47 7.41
CA ILE A 361 -6.79 -14.70 8.09
C ILE A 361 -7.70 -15.87 7.67
N THR A 362 -9.00 -15.60 7.52
CA THR A 362 -10.00 -16.58 7.08
C THR A 362 -10.95 -16.03 6.00
N ASP A 363 -11.53 -16.95 5.23
CA ASP A 363 -12.55 -16.72 4.21
C ASP A 363 -13.37 -18.00 3.94
N TRP A 364 -14.38 -17.89 3.08
CA TRP A 364 -15.18 -19.03 2.65
C TRP A 364 -14.36 -20.11 1.95
N ALA A 365 -13.35 -19.74 1.16
CA ALA A 365 -12.48 -20.70 0.49
C ALA A 365 -11.70 -21.55 1.51
N SER A 366 -11.16 -20.94 2.56
CA SER A 366 -10.40 -21.59 3.63
C SER A 366 -11.26 -22.56 4.45
N ILE A 367 -12.56 -22.29 4.58
CA ILE A 367 -13.52 -23.19 5.25
C ILE A 367 -13.90 -24.36 4.34
N ARG A 368 -14.19 -24.08 3.06
CA ARG A 368 -14.68 -25.08 2.09
C ARG A 368 -13.57 -26.01 1.59
N MET A 369 -12.35 -25.50 1.48
CA MET A 369 -11.19 -26.20 0.96
C MET A 369 -10.17 -26.53 2.06
N ILE A 370 -10.64 -26.84 3.27
CA ILE A 370 -9.75 -27.10 4.43
C ILE A 370 -8.86 -28.35 4.24
N ASP A 371 -9.28 -29.28 3.39
CA ASP A 371 -8.60 -30.54 3.05
C ASP A 371 -7.83 -30.46 1.71
N GLU A 372 -7.63 -29.25 1.17
CA GLU A 372 -6.90 -28.99 -0.08
C GLU A 372 -5.55 -29.71 -0.16
N ASN A 373 -4.77 -29.72 0.92
CA ASN A 373 -3.46 -30.39 0.95
C ASN A 373 -3.55 -31.91 0.73
N GLU A 374 -4.68 -32.54 1.11
CA GLU A 374 -4.91 -33.96 0.87
C GLU A 374 -5.32 -34.23 -0.58
N ILE A 375 -6.10 -33.32 -1.17
CA ILE A 375 -6.51 -33.37 -2.59
C ILE A 375 -5.27 -33.23 -3.48
N LEU A 376 -4.42 -32.23 -3.22
CA LEU A 376 -3.15 -32.02 -3.93
C LEU A 376 -2.16 -33.17 -3.68
N GLY A 377 -2.28 -33.86 -2.55
CA GLY A 377 -1.54 -35.07 -2.19
C GLY A 377 -1.71 -36.24 -3.16
N ARG A 378 -2.82 -36.29 -3.90
CA ARG A 378 -3.17 -37.38 -4.82
C ARG A 378 -2.86 -37.05 -6.28
N ALA A 379 -2.46 -35.81 -6.57
CA ALA A 379 -2.16 -35.36 -7.93
C ALA A 379 -0.74 -35.76 -8.35
N ALA A 380 -0.57 -36.17 -9.60
CA ALA A 380 0.74 -36.49 -10.18
C ALA A 380 1.67 -35.26 -10.24
N ASP A 381 1.08 -34.07 -10.46
CA ASP A 381 1.75 -32.77 -10.38
C ASP A 381 0.91 -31.85 -9.47
N PRO A 382 1.28 -31.70 -8.18
CA PRO A 382 0.54 -30.88 -7.23
C PRO A 382 0.53 -29.38 -7.60
N GLU A 383 1.56 -28.87 -8.26
CA GLU A 383 1.62 -27.47 -8.63
C GLU A 383 0.67 -27.16 -9.78
N ARG A 384 0.69 -28.00 -10.82
CA ARG A 384 -0.24 -27.90 -11.94
C ARG A 384 -1.69 -28.10 -11.49
N ALA A 385 -1.96 -29.09 -10.65
CA ALA A 385 -3.30 -29.32 -10.09
C ALA A 385 -3.81 -28.13 -9.28
N TYR A 386 -2.92 -27.45 -8.52
CA TYR A 386 -3.28 -26.24 -7.81
C TYR A 386 -3.68 -25.12 -8.79
N ILE A 387 -2.88 -24.85 -9.83
CA ILE A 387 -3.14 -23.76 -10.78
C ILE A 387 -4.40 -24.02 -11.63
N GLU A 388 -4.58 -25.25 -12.10
CA GLU A 388 -5.67 -25.58 -13.04
C GLU A 388 -7.00 -25.90 -12.36
N GLN A 389 -7.00 -26.39 -11.11
CA GLN A 389 -8.21 -26.89 -10.46
C GLN A 389 -8.58 -26.11 -9.18
N VAL A 390 -7.62 -25.92 -8.28
CA VAL A 390 -7.88 -25.31 -6.96
C VAL A 390 -8.00 -23.79 -7.07
N LEU A 391 -7.10 -23.16 -7.80
CA LEU A 391 -7.02 -21.71 -7.87
C LEU A 391 -8.27 -21.08 -8.49
N PRO A 392 -8.84 -21.59 -9.61
CA PRO A 392 -10.08 -21.05 -10.17
C PRO A 392 -11.26 -21.09 -9.18
N GLU A 393 -11.40 -22.18 -8.41
CA GLU A 393 -12.45 -22.31 -7.40
C GLU A 393 -12.27 -21.30 -6.27
N LYS A 394 -11.04 -21.13 -5.76
CA LYS A 394 -10.70 -20.11 -4.76
C LYS A 394 -11.03 -18.71 -5.24
N LEU A 395 -10.66 -18.38 -6.47
CA LEU A 395 -10.92 -17.07 -7.07
C LEU A 395 -12.42 -16.75 -7.11
N GLY A 396 -13.28 -17.73 -7.37
CA GLY A 396 -14.74 -17.55 -7.30
C GLY A 396 -15.23 -17.08 -5.92
N TYR A 397 -14.71 -17.67 -4.84
CA TYR A 397 -15.00 -17.22 -3.48
C TYR A 397 -14.42 -15.84 -3.17
N TYR A 398 -13.21 -15.54 -3.67
CA TYR A 398 -12.52 -14.27 -3.43
C TYR A 398 -13.24 -13.10 -4.09
N VAL A 399 -13.63 -13.26 -5.36
CA VAL A 399 -14.40 -12.27 -6.12
C VAL A 399 -15.73 -11.99 -5.43
N ARG A 400 -16.46 -13.05 -5.04
CA ARG A 400 -17.74 -12.90 -4.33
C ARG A 400 -17.57 -12.10 -3.03
N TYR A 401 -16.56 -12.45 -2.22
CA TYR A 401 -16.30 -11.70 -0.99
C TYR A 401 -15.95 -10.23 -1.28
N ALA A 402 -15.03 -9.97 -2.20
CA ALA A 402 -14.63 -8.61 -2.56
C ALA A 402 -15.81 -7.74 -3.00
N GLN A 403 -16.77 -8.33 -3.72
CA GLN A 403 -17.96 -7.65 -4.22
C GLN A 403 -19.08 -7.46 -3.17
N THR A 404 -19.28 -8.42 -2.27
CA THR A 404 -20.49 -8.46 -1.40
C THR A 404 -20.19 -8.47 0.11
N HIS A 405 -18.95 -8.23 0.53
CA HIS A 405 -18.61 -8.28 1.95
C HIS A 405 -19.35 -7.24 2.79
N SER A 406 -19.74 -7.66 3.99
CA SER A 406 -20.33 -6.81 5.02
C SER A 406 -19.86 -7.28 6.39
N LEU A 407 -19.98 -6.43 7.41
CA LEU A 407 -19.56 -6.80 8.77
C LEU A 407 -20.33 -8.02 9.30
N LEU A 408 -21.62 -8.15 8.95
CA LEU A 408 -22.42 -9.31 9.33
C LEU A 408 -21.90 -10.59 8.69
N GLU A 409 -21.51 -10.51 7.41
CA GLU A 409 -20.93 -11.64 6.70
C GLU A 409 -19.56 -12.03 7.27
N ASP A 410 -18.74 -11.04 7.66
CA ASP A 410 -17.47 -11.30 8.34
C ASP A 410 -17.68 -12.05 9.65
N ILE A 411 -18.65 -11.63 10.46
CA ILE A 411 -19.00 -12.31 11.72
C ILE A 411 -19.42 -13.76 11.44
N ARG A 412 -20.25 -14.00 10.42
CA ARG A 412 -20.65 -15.37 10.02
C ARG A 412 -19.46 -16.21 9.62
N ILE A 413 -18.54 -15.67 8.82
CA ILE A 413 -17.33 -16.39 8.40
C ILE A 413 -16.45 -16.72 9.61
N ILE A 414 -16.27 -15.80 10.56
CA ILE A 414 -15.52 -16.05 11.79
C ILE A 414 -16.14 -17.21 12.59
N PHE A 415 -17.46 -17.17 12.84
CA PHE A 415 -18.15 -18.25 13.56
C PHE A 415 -18.09 -19.58 12.81
N ALA A 416 -18.29 -19.58 11.49
CA ALA A 416 -18.18 -20.77 10.67
C ALA A 416 -16.76 -21.36 10.69
N THR A 417 -15.73 -20.51 10.71
CA THR A 417 -14.33 -20.91 10.85
C THR A 417 -14.10 -21.59 12.19
N LEU A 418 -14.52 -20.96 13.29
CA LEU A 418 -14.36 -21.51 14.65
C LEU A 418 -15.08 -22.85 14.80
N LEU A 419 -16.33 -22.93 14.34
CA LEU A 419 -17.11 -24.17 14.37
C LEU A 419 -16.44 -25.28 13.56
N LYS A 420 -15.94 -24.96 12.35
CA LYS A 420 -15.26 -25.94 11.49
C LYS A 420 -13.95 -26.43 12.10
N ILE A 421 -13.22 -25.59 12.85
CA ILE A 421 -11.98 -25.99 13.56
C ILE A 421 -12.31 -26.90 14.75
N VAL A 422 -13.39 -26.63 15.49
CA VAL A 422 -13.78 -27.42 16.68
C VAL A 422 -14.39 -28.77 16.31
N LEU A 423 -15.16 -28.84 15.21
CA LEU A 423 -15.84 -30.07 14.76
C LEU A 423 -14.96 -31.00 13.91
N ARG A 424 -13.66 -30.71 13.75
CA ARG A 424 -12.76 -31.44 12.84
C ARG A 424 -12.13 -32.68 13.47
#